data_AF-A0A7Y5J8K4-F1
#
_entry.id   AF-A0A7Y5J8K4-F1
#
_cell.length_a   1.000
_cell.length_b   1.000
_cell.length_c   1.000
_cell.angle_alpha   90.00
_cell.angle_beta   90.00
_cell.angle_gamma   90.00
#
_symmetry.space_group_name_H-M   'P 1'
#
loop_
_entity.id
_entity.type
_entity.pdbx_description
1 polymer ?
#
loop_
_entity_poly.entity_id
_entity_poly.type
_entity_poly.pdbx_seq_one_letter_code
_entity_poly.pdbx_strand_id
1 'polypeptide(L)'
;ERTGERIFFICDLSLLGNCKEGFALTEKALYWKSPLEKPRREALDQLFNLHRKENWITINDHFFNANPSLNIKLLKLLRGIQLRFSPDW
;
A
#
# COMPACT_ATOMS: atom_id res chain seq x y z
N GLU A 1 0.58 -23.61 15.91
CA GLU A 1 0.38 -22.91 14.61
C GLU A 1 0.49 -21.41 14.84
N ARG A 2 1.17 -20.66 13.97
CA ARG A 2 1.18 -19.19 14.04
C ARG A 2 -0.13 -18.70 13.40
N THR A 3 -1.10 -18.30 14.22
CA THR A 3 -2.43 -17.84 13.79
C THR A 3 -2.44 -16.37 13.31
N GLY A 4 -1.30 -15.69 13.31
CA GLY A 4 -1.17 -14.27 12.98
C GLY A 4 -0.61 -14.03 11.57
N GLU A 5 -1.19 -13.04 10.88
CA GLU A 5 -0.70 -12.51 9.61
C GLU A 5 0.68 -11.86 9.78
N ARG A 6 1.67 -12.30 9.00
CA ARG A 6 3.04 -11.77 9.09
C ARG A 6 3.11 -10.38 8.46
N ILE A 7 3.57 -9.41 9.23
CA ILE A 7 3.91 -8.06 8.74
C ILE A 7 5.31 -8.11 8.12
N PHE A 8 5.46 -7.60 6.89
CA PHE A 8 6.77 -7.40 6.26
C PHE A 8 7.41 -6.10 6.70
N PHE A 9 6.66 -5.00 6.63
CA PHE A 9 7.11 -3.69 7.11
C PHE A 9 5.93 -2.78 7.45
N ILE A 10 6.22 -1.76 8.26
CA ILE A 10 5.32 -0.66 8.61
C ILE A 10 6.06 0.64 8.30
N CYS A 11 5.34 1.62 7.78
CA CYS A 11 5.82 2.98 7.59
C CYS A 11 4.86 3.95 8.27
N ASP A 12 5.35 4.65 9.29
CA ASP A 12 4.64 5.75 9.92
C ASP A 12 4.81 7.02 9.08
N LEU A 13 3.69 7.67 8.75
CA LEU A 13 3.64 8.92 7.99
C LEU A 13 3.07 10.07 8.82
N SER A 14 2.72 9.82 10.08
CA SER A 14 2.18 10.85 10.96
C SER A 14 3.24 11.89 11.32
N LEU A 15 2.83 13.17 11.36
CA LEU A 15 3.75 14.27 11.71
C LEU A 15 4.38 14.14 13.10
N LEU A 16 3.70 13.48 14.03
CA LEU A 16 4.13 13.32 15.42
C LEU A 16 4.71 11.92 15.72
N GLY A 17 4.84 11.04 14.73
CA GLY A 17 5.34 9.68 14.94
C GLY A 17 4.43 8.80 15.81
N ASN A 18 3.11 9.00 15.72
CA ASN A 18 2.10 8.31 16.52
C ASN A 18 1.38 7.16 15.78
N CYS A 19 1.84 6.80 14.57
CA CYS A 19 1.27 5.76 13.72
C CYS A 19 -0.23 5.90 13.40
N LYS A 20 -0.85 7.08 13.57
CA LYS A 20 -2.26 7.29 13.18
C LYS A 20 -2.44 7.35 11.66
N GLU A 21 -1.36 7.61 10.94
CA GLU A 21 -1.28 7.73 9.50
C GLU A 21 -0.06 6.93 9.03
N GLY A 22 -0.19 6.24 7.91
CA GLY A 22 0.85 5.32 7.48
C GLY A 22 0.32 4.15 6.68
N PHE A 23 1.19 3.18 6.47
CA PHE A 23 0.83 1.95 5.78
C PHE A 23 1.68 0.78 6.24
N ALA A 24 1.15 -0.42 6.07
CA ALA A 24 1.83 -1.67 6.36
C ALA A 24 1.60 -2.64 5.21
N LEU A 25 2.66 -3.38 4.86
CA LEU A 25 2.56 -4.51 3.94
C LEU A 25 2.71 -5.80 4.75
N THR A 26 1.84 -6.74 4.49
CA THR A 26 1.86 -8.07 5.10
C THR A 26 1.96 -9.14 4.02
N GLU A 27 2.00 -10.40 4.45
CA GLU A 27 1.89 -11.54 3.52
C GLU A 27 0.53 -11.64 2.81
N LYS A 28 -0.51 -10.94 3.27
CA LYS A 28 -1.87 -11.02 2.70
C LYS A 28 -2.35 -9.75 2.02
N ALA A 29 -1.95 -8.57 2.50
CA ALA A 29 -2.54 -7.31 2.05
C ALA A 29 -1.64 -6.09 2.29
N LEU A 30 -1.95 -5.01 1.58
CA LEU A 30 -1.54 -3.66 1.90
C LEU A 30 -2.62 -3.00 2.74
N TYR A 31 -2.24 -2.44 3.88
CA TYR A 31 -3.10 -1.65 4.75
C TYR A 31 -2.60 -0.22 4.77
N TRP A 32 -3.48 0.77 4.71
CA TRP A 32 -3.07 2.16 4.87
C TRP A 32 -4.16 3.05 5.44
N LYS A 33 -3.72 4.18 6.00
CA LYS A 33 -4.57 5.26 6.46
C LYS A 33 -3.91 6.59 6.11
N SER A 34 -4.58 7.36 5.27
CA SER A 34 -4.20 8.73 4.93
C SER A 34 -4.94 9.73 5.84
N PRO A 35 -4.43 10.97 5.98
CA PRO A 35 -5.12 12.02 6.72
C PRO A 35 -6.55 12.22 6.19
N LEU A 36 -7.53 12.33 7.10
CA LEU A 36 -8.95 12.53 6.81
C LEU A 36 -9.64 11.44 5.97
N GLU A 37 -8.93 10.37 5.60
CA GLU A 37 -9.47 9.22 4.90
C GLU A 37 -9.80 8.08 5.88
N LYS A 38 -10.72 7.20 5.46
CA LYS A 38 -10.97 5.95 6.18
C LYS A 38 -9.75 5.01 6.03
N PRO A 39 -9.45 4.16 7.04
CA PRO A 39 -8.50 3.07 6.85
C PRO A 39 -8.91 2.18 5.68
N ARG A 40 -7.92 1.69 4.93
CA ARG A 40 -8.12 0.84 3.75
C ARG A 40 -7.24 -0.40 3.82
N ARG A 41 -7.67 -1.42 3.09
CA ARG A 41 -7.02 -2.72 2.96
C ARG A 41 -7.25 -3.22 1.54
N GLU A 42 -6.18 -3.62 0.86
CA GLU A 42 -6.26 -4.30 -0.44
C GLU A 42 -5.46 -5.59 -0.37
N ALA A 43 -6.09 -6.70 -0.74
CA ALA A 43 -5.42 -7.99 -0.82
C ALA A 43 -4.39 -7.99 -1.96
N LEU A 44 -3.28 -8.73 -1.78
CA LEU A 44 -2.18 -8.71 -2.75
C LEU A 44 -2.58 -9.29 -4.13
N ASP A 45 -3.55 -10.20 -4.13
CA ASP A 45 -4.16 -10.81 -5.32
C ASP A 45 -5.28 -9.96 -5.94
N GLN A 46 -5.60 -8.82 -5.34
CA GLN A 46 -6.64 -7.89 -5.80
C GLN A 46 -6.08 -6.51 -6.19
N LEU A 47 -4.79 -6.41 -6.47
CA LEU A 47 -4.18 -5.18 -6.97
C LEU A 47 -4.45 -5.04 -8.48
N PHE A 48 -5.41 -4.20 -8.89
CA PHE A 48 -5.79 -4.05 -10.30
C PHE A 48 -5.42 -2.67 -10.87
N ASN A 49 -5.92 -1.59 -10.26
CA ASN A 49 -5.79 -0.23 -10.80
C ASN A 49 -4.67 0.55 -10.09
N LEU A 50 -3.42 0.28 -10.48
CA LEU A 50 -2.22 0.92 -9.92
C LEU A 50 -1.70 2.08 -10.79
N HIS A 51 -2.11 3.30 -10.46
CA HIS A 51 -1.77 4.49 -11.24
C HIS A 51 -0.90 5.48 -10.48
N ARG A 52 0.12 5.98 -11.17
CA ARG A 52 0.83 7.18 -10.74
C ARG A 52 0.02 8.40 -11.15
N LYS A 53 -0.18 9.33 -10.22
CA LYS A 53 -0.60 10.71 -10.49
C LYS A 53 0.60 11.64 -10.29
N GLU A 54 0.43 12.95 -10.40
CA GLU A 54 1.55 13.90 -10.28
C GLU A 54 2.34 13.70 -8.98
N ASN A 55 1.66 13.83 -7.83
CA ASN A 55 2.29 13.80 -6.52
C ASN A 55 1.92 12.58 -5.66
N TRP A 56 0.92 11.79 -6.07
CA TRP A 56 0.41 10.64 -5.32
C TRP A 56 0.20 9.42 -6.24
N ILE A 57 -0.26 8.31 -5.66
CA ILE A 57 -0.70 7.15 -6.44
C ILE A 57 -2.13 6.78 -6.07
N THR A 58 -2.79 6.05 -6.96
CA THR A 58 -4.05 5.40 -6.66
C THR A 58 -3.88 3.90 -6.70
N ILE A 59 -4.50 3.22 -5.75
CA ILE A 59 -4.56 1.76 -5.64
C ILE A 59 -6.04 1.41 -5.64
N ASN A 60 -6.52 0.71 -6.68
CA ASN A 60 -7.96 0.42 -6.86
C ASN A 60 -8.82 1.69 -6.74
N ASP A 61 -8.37 2.76 -7.41
CA ASP A 61 -9.01 4.09 -7.41
C ASP A 61 -9.07 4.79 -6.05
N HIS A 62 -8.44 4.21 -5.03
CA HIS A 62 -8.29 4.81 -3.72
C HIS A 62 -7.00 5.60 -3.59
N PHE A 63 -7.09 6.76 -2.95
CA PHE A 63 -5.96 7.63 -2.72
C PHE A 63 -4.91 6.97 -1.82
N PHE A 64 -3.65 7.10 -2.22
CA PHE A 64 -2.50 6.78 -1.40
C PHE A 64 -1.41 7.83 -1.62
N ASN A 65 -0.88 8.37 -0.52
CA ASN A 65 0.24 9.27 -0.57
C ASN A 65 1.16 9.12 0.65
N ALA A 66 2.46 9.10 0.41
CA ALA A 66 3.49 9.16 1.43
C ALA A 66 4.44 10.34 1.16
N ASN A 67 5.40 10.13 0.26
CA ASN A 67 6.22 11.19 -0.34
C ASN A 67 6.60 10.78 -1.76
N PRO A 68 7.06 11.70 -2.63
CA PRO A 68 7.28 11.38 -4.03
C PRO A 68 8.22 10.19 -4.28
N SER A 69 9.30 10.06 -3.51
CA SER A 69 10.26 8.96 -3.64
C SER A 69 9.65 7.63 -3.20
N LEU A 70 8.96 7.60 -2.06
CA LEU A 70 8.34 6.40 -1.51
C LEU A 70 7.14 5.95 -2.35
N ASN A 71 6.37 6.89 -2.90
CA ASN A 71 5.26 6.60 -3.82
C ASN A 71 5.76 5.83 -5.06
N ILE A 72 6.88 6.25 -5.66
CA ILE A 72 7.47 5.57 -6.82
C ILE A 72 7.96 4.17 -6.43
N LYS A 73 8.65 4.03 -5.28
CA LYS A 73 9.15 2.75 -4.80
C LYS A 73 8.01 1.78 -4.50
N LEU A 74 6.98 2.25 -3.82
CA LEU A 74 5.81 1.45 -3.49
C LEU A 74 5.04 1.04 -4.75
N LEU A 75 4.83 1.96 -5.69
CA LEU A 75 4.16 1.62 -6.95
C LEU A 75 4.91 0.52 -7.73
N LYS A 76 6.24 0.60 -7.80
CA LYS A 76 7.07 -0.46 -8.42
C LYS A 76 6.92 -1.79 -7.70
N LEU A 77 6.95 -1.77 -6.36
CA LEU A 77 6.74 -2.96 -5.54
C LEU A 77 5.37 -3.60 -5.80
N LEU A 78 4.30 -2.81 -5.75
CA LEU A 78 2.93 -3.29 -5.93
C LEU A 78 2.70 -3.84 -7.34
N ARG A 79 3.29 -3.23 -8.38
CA ARG A 79 3.26 -3.77 -9.75
C ARG A 79 3.99 -5.11 -9.84
N GLY A 80 5.16 -5.23 -9.19
CA GLY A 80 5.88 -6.49 -9.13
C GLY A 80 5.10 -7.60 -8.41
N ILE A 81 4.30 -7.24 -7.40
CA ILE A 81 3.39 -8.17 -6.72
C ILE A 81 2.22 -8.53 -7.64
N GLN A 82 1.58 -7.55 -8.26
CA GLN A 82 0.46 -7.75 -9.21
C GLN A 82 0.83 -8.74 -10.31
N LEU A 83 2.00 -8.61 -10.94
CA LEU A 83 2.47 -9.52 -11.99
C LEU A 83 2.60 -10.99 -11.53
N ARG A 84 2.79 -11.24 -10.23
CA ARG A 84 2.85 -12.61 -9.70
C ARG A 84 1.48 -13.25 -9.52
N PHE A 85 0.43 -12.44 -9.41
CA PHE A 85 -0.96 -12.88 -9.28
C PHE A 85 -1.74 -12.79 -10.59
N SER A 86 -1.25 -12.05 -11.57
CA SER A 86 -1.83 -11.93 -12.92
C SER A 86 -0.74 -12.16 -13.97
N PRO A 87 -0.37 -13.45 -14.22
CA PRO A 87 0.71 -13.80 -15.15
C PRO A 87 0.35 -13.57 -16.64
N ASP A 88 -0.88 -13.19 -16.96
CA ASP A 88 -1.39 -13.08 -18.33
C ASP A 88 -1.23 -11.68 -18.95
N TRP A 89 -0.21 -10.91 -18.55
CA TRP A 89 0.19 -9.63 -19.16
C TRP A 89 1.57 -9.71 -19.82
#